data_AF-A0A7T5UIZ0-F1
#
_entry.id   AF-A0A7T5UIZ0-F1
#
_cell.length_a   1.000
_cell.length_b   1.000
_cell.length_c   1.000
_cell.angle_alpha   90.00
_cell.angle_beta   90.00
_cell.angle_gamma   90.00
#
_symmetry.space_group_name_H-M   'P 1'
#
loop_
_entity.id
_entity.type
_entity.pdbx_description
1 polymer ?
#
loop_
_entity_poly.entity_id
_entity_poly.type
_entity_poly.pdbx_seq_one_letter_code
_entity_poly.pdbx_strand_id
1 'polypeptide(L)'
;MKKMLAALGALLALLPLTASAFPFGGRASTVLDCVYNSTIYVNLGPPRGGEYIWTTGTKTYQFGPPRSSGQWILGLAAPPYYCIYKISPLTIYTGIAITMMGSSGSAAPPAPPTATGQQIKTVALPSGGSAVPSSGTQSGSSGSTSIGRVVISEVYYNVDLDHGSKPQGEWVELYNGSSATVNLSGWTIRDSALFDALPGGTMLAPGSFLVVGAISATRASWEVPSAQFVSIESPIGDGLSNTGDSLTLRNADGAAVDAVSWGSNSSAFNPAAASVPYGSSLARSTLTKDTNTANDWISRGTPTPGK
;
A
#
# COMPACT_ATOMS: atom_id res chain seq x y z
N MET A 1 69.51 -1.64 -5.00
CA MET A 1 68.26 -1.94 -5.74
C MET A 1 67.11 -2.46 -4.85
N LYS A 2 67.33 -3.10 -3.69
CA LYS A 2 66.24 -3.59 -2.81
C LYS A 2 65.57 -2.54 -1.89
N LYS A 3 66.14 -1.33 -1.74
CA LYS A 3 65.58 -0.29 -0.85
C LYS A 3 64.64 0.72 -1.54
N MET A 4 64.57 0.75 -2.88
CA MET A 4 63.65 1.65 -3.61
C MET A 4 62.26 1.04 -3.89
N LEU A 5 62.10 -0.29 -3.79
CA LEU A 5 60.79 -0.93 -4.01
C LEU A 5 59.86 -0.87 -2.78
N ALA A 6 60.41 -0.75 -1.57
CA ALA A 6 59.61 -0.66 -0.34
C ALA A 6 58.95 0.72 -0.15
N ALA A 7 59.55 1.79 -0.70
CA ALA A 7 59.01 3.14 -0.60
C ALA A 7 57.83 3.38 -1.57
N LEU A 8 57.75 2.65 -2.69
CA LEU A 8 56.65 2.79 -3.65
C LEU A 8 55.36 2.09 -3.16
N GLY A 9 55.48 0.98 -2.43
CA GLY A 9 54.34 0.25 -1.86
C GLY A 9 53.71 0.94 -0.63
N ALA A 10 54.52 1.63 0.17
CA ALA A 10 54.05 2.35 1.35
C ALA A 10 53.40 3.71 1.01
N LEU A 11 53.74 4.32 -0.13
CA LEU A 11 53.17 5.60 -0.55
C LEU A 11 51.74 5.45 -1.10
N LEU A 12 51.37 4.28 -1.63
CA LEU A 12 50.02 4.01 -2.13
C LEU A 12 49.00 3.70 -1.01
N ALA A 13 49.47 3.35 0.21
CA ALA A 13 48.64 3.05 1.37
C ALA A 13 48.36 4.29 2.27
N LEU A 14 49.00 5.42 1.97
CA LEU A 14 48.86 6.70 2.70
C LEU A 14 48.08 7.76 1.92
N LEU A 15 47.71 7.47 0.67
CA LEU A 15 46.67 8.25 0.01
C LEU A 15 45.36 7.92 0.73
N PRO A 16 44.65 8.92 1.31
CA PRO A 16 43.29 8.65 1.73
C PRO A 16 42.57 8.09 0.51
N LEU A 17 42.10 6.84 0.60
CA LEU A 17 41.09 6.33 -0.31
C LEU A 17 39.90 7.25 -0.10
N THR A 18 39.86 8.34 -0.85
CA THR A 18 38.70 9.19 -0.94
C THR A 18 37.65 8.31 -1.60
N ALA A 19 36.84 7.64 -0.77
CA ALA A 19 35.62 7.02 -1.22
C ALA A 19 34.70 8.16 -1.63
N SER A 20 34.90 8.65 -2.86
CA SER A 20 34.05 9.65 -3.45
C SER A 20 32.70 9.00 -3.68
N ALA A 21 31.75 9.38 -2.84
CA ALA A 21 30.36 9.03 -3.03
C ALA A 21 29.89 9.76 -4.31
N PHE A 22 29.59 9.00 -5.37
CA PHE A 22 29.16 9.61 -6.63
C PHE A 22 27.65 9.71 -6.67
N PRO A 23 27.09 10.86 -7.10
CA PRO A 23 25.66 11.01 -7.24
C PRO A 23 25.16 10.20 -8.44
N PHE A 24 24.11 9.42 -8.21
CA PHE A 24 23.41 8.65 -9.22
C PHE A 24 21.93 8.98 -9.22
N GLY A 25 21.24 8.59 -10.29
CA GLY A 25 19.79 8.57 -10.25
C GLY A 25 19.14 8.40 -11.62
N GLY A 26 17.94 7.83 -11.59
CA GLY A 26 17.17 7.52 -12.77
C GLY A 26 15.93 6.70 -12.42
N ARG A 27 15.13 6.41 -13.44
CA ARG A 27 13.94 5.56 -13.31
C ARG A 27 14.35 4.09 -13.24
N ALA A 28 13.89 3.37 -12.23
CA ALA A 28 14.08 1.94 -12.08
C ALA A 28 13.42 1.19 -13.23
N SER A 29 14.18 0.40 -13.96
CA SER A 29 13.66 -0.54 -14.96
C SER A 29 13.38 -1.91 -14.32
N THR A 30 14.17 -2.27 -13.32
CA THR A 30 14.14 -3.58 -12.64
C THR A 30 14.38 -3.37 -11.14
N VAL A 31 13.58 -4.03 -10.30
CA VAL A 31 13.78 -4.12 -8.84
C VAL A 31 13.66 -5.59 -8.45
N LEU A 32 14.69 -6.15 -7.81
CA LEU A 32 14.74 -7.56 -7.40
C LEU A 32 15.16 -7.67 -5.94
N ASP A 33 14.30 -8.28 -5.13
CA ASP A 33 14.60 -8.58 -3.73
C ASP A 33 15.50 -9.82 -3.63
N CYS A 34 16.63 -9.65 -2.95
CA CYS A 34 17.67 -10.67 -2.81
C CYS A 34 17.60 -11.26 -1.40
N VAL A 35 16.83 -12.34 -1.31
CA VAL A 35 16.37 -12.90 -0.02
C VAL A 35 17.53 -13.40 0.85
N TYR A 36 18.64 -13.85 0.24
CA TYR A 36 19.71 -14.54 0.96
C TYR A 36 20.73 -13.62 1.65
N ASN A 37 20.82 -12.35 1.26
CA ASN A 37 21.67 -11.36 1.92
C ASN A 37 20.95 -10.05 2.25
N SER A 38 19.62 -10.05 2.24
CA SER A 38 18.78 -8.90 2.61
C SER A 38 19.10 -7.61 1.84
N THR A 39 19.36 -7.75 0.54
CA THR A 39 19.62 -6.62 -0.37
C THR A 39 18.56 -6.51 -1.44
N ILE A 40 18.54 -5.39 -2.16
CA ILE A 40 17.69 -5.21 -3.34
C ILE A 40 18.57 -4.78 -4.50
N TYR A 41 18.53 -5.52 -5.61
CA TYR A 41 19.14 -5.10 -6.87
C TYR A 41 18.19 -4.16 -7.60
N VAL A 42 18.73 -3.04 -8.09
CA VAL A 42 17.98 -2.10 -8.92
C VAL A 42 18.78 -1.72 -10.16
N ASN A 43 18.13 -1.76 -11.33
CA ASN A 43 18.70 -1.24 -12.57
C ASN A 43 18.02 0.09 -12.90
N LEU A 44 18.79 1.17 -13.02
CA LEU A 44 18.30 2.51 -13.25
C LEU A 44 18.60 2.97 -14.69
N GLY A 45 17.62 3.59 -15.34
CA GLY A 45 17.79 4.28 -16.61
C GLY A 45 18.39 5.69 -16.46
N PRO A 46 18.39 6.50 -17.53
CA PRO A 46 18.85 7.91 -17.51
C PRO A 46 18.17 8.75 -16.39
N PRO A 47 18.77 9.86 -15.90
CA PRO A 47 19.93 10.57 -16.46
C PRO A 47 21.32 10.11 -15.99
N ARG A 48 21.44 9.42 -14.85
CA ARG A 48 22.69 8.82 -14.33
C ARG A 48 22.40 7.42 -13.79
N GLY A 49 21.99 6.55 -14.71
CA GLY A 49 21.58 5.17 -14.46
C GLY A 49 22.73 4.20 -14.24
N GLY A 50 22.39 2.93 -14.06
CA GLY A 50 23.34 1.86 -13.75
C GLY A 50 22.74 0.77 -12.87
N GLU A 51 23.57 -0.20 -12.51
CA GLU A 51 23.22 -1.31 -11.63
C GLU A 51 23.63 -1.00 -10.20
N TYR A 52 22.65 -0.93 -9.30
CA TYR A 52 22.85 -0.55 -7.91
C TYR A 52 22.31 -1.59 -6.95
N ILE A 53 22.91 -1.68 -5.77
CA ILE A 53 22.48 -2.57 -4.71
C ILE A 53 22.10 -1.73 -3.48
N TRP A 54 20.82 -1.79 -3.12
CA TRP A 54 20.36 -1.31 -1.83
C TRP A 54 20.67 -2.36 -0.77
N THR A 55 21.12 -1.92 0.41
CA THR A 55 21.41 -2.78 1.57
C THR A 55 20.67 -2.28 2.80
N THR A 56 20.57 -3.09 3.84
CA THR A 56 20.02 -2.65 5.13
C THR A 56 20.81 -1.51 5.79
N GLY A 57 22.07 -1.29 5.38
CA GLY A 57 22.86 -0.14 5.79
C GLY A 57 22.57 1.15 5.00
N THR A 58 21.77 1.10 3.94
CA THR A 58 21.45 2.25 3.10
C THR A 58 20.51 3.21 3.81
N LYS A 59 20.94 4.46 4.00
CA LYS A 59 20.09 5.53 4.53
C LYS A 59 19.00 5.87 3.52
N THR A 60 17.76 5.60 3.88
CA THR A 60 16.65 5.64 2.94
C THR A 60 15.63 6.67 3.39
N TYR A 61 15.25 7.57 2.48
CA TYR A 61 14.39 8.73 2.78
C TYR A 61 13.01 8.58 2.12
N GLN A 62 12.05 9.38 2.60
CA GLN A 62 10.64 9.57 2.22
C GLN A 62 9.79 8.36 1.76
N PHE A 63 10.21 7.58 0.76
CA PHE A 63 9.43 6.49 0.16
C PHE A 63 10.10 5.11 0.27
N GLY A 64 11.13 4.98 1.12
CA GLY A 64 11.70 3.68 1.45
C GLY A 64 12.58 3.09 0.35
N PRO A 65 13.01 1.82 0.51
CA PRO A 65 13.97 1.20 -0.40
C PRO A 65 13.35 1.01 -1.80
N PRO A 66 14.12 0.66 -2.84
CA PRO A 66 13.54 0.33 -4.14
C PRO A 66 12.51 -0.79 -3.99
N ARG A 67 11.27 -0.59 -4.45
CA ARG A 67 10.17 -1.56 -4.33
C ARG A 67 9.54 -1.94 -5.67
N SER A 68 9.60 -1.06 -6.67
CA SER A 68 8.98 -1.35 -7.97
C SER A 68 9.72 -0.74 -9.15
N SER A 69 9.63 -1.39 -10.31
CA SER A 69 10.00 -0.78 -11.57
C SER A 69 9.17 0.49 -11.79
N GLY A 70 9.80 1.51 -12.34
CA GLY A 70 9.22 2.80 -12.67
C GLY A 70 9.37 3.86 -11.57
N GLN A 71 9.82 3.49 -10.36
CA GLN A 71 10.22 4.45 -9.33
C GLN A 71 11.44 5.26 -9.78
N TRP A 72 11.46 6.54 -9.48
CA TRP A 72 12.66 7.36 -9.61
C TRP A 72 13.50 7.19 -8.36
N ILE A 73 14.79 6.92 -8.54
CA ILE A 73 15.73 6.78 -7.43
C ILE A 73 16.86 7.76 -7.67
N LEU A 74 17.25 8.49 -6.64
CA LEU A 74 18.41 9.37 -6.64
C LEU A 74 19.17 9.20 -5.33
N GLY A 75 20.49 9.29 -5.38
CA GLY A 75 21.27 9.03 -4.18
C GLY A 75 22.77 9.13 -4.37
N LEU A 76 23.48 8.63 -3.38
CA LEU A 76 24.93 8.50 -3.39
C LEU A 76 25.33 7.03 -3.40
N ALA A 77 26.28 6.70 -4.25
CA ALA A 77 26.80 5.36 -4.43
C ALA A 77 28.13 5.16 -3.66
N ALA A 78 28.43 3.91 -3.32
CA ALA A 78 29.60 3.44 -2.58
C ALA A 78 30.42 2.44 -3.42
N PRO A 79 31.44 1.76 -2.86
CA PRO A 79 32.10 0.64 -3.55
C PRO A 79 31.14 -0.48 -4.02
N PRO A 80 31.59 -1.36 -4.93
CA PRO A 80 30.80 -2.48 -5.44
C PRO A 80 30.26 -3.41 -4.35
N TYR A 81 29.10 -4.00 -4.61
CA TYR A 81 28.41 -4.97 -3.75
C TYR A 81 27.70 -6.03 -4.60
N TYR A 82 27.04 -6.98 -3.93
CA TYR A 82 26.34 -8.07 -4.60
C TYR A 82 24.99 -8.40 -3.92
N CYS A 83 24.12 -9.01 -4.70
CA CYS A 83 22.79 -9.45 -4.35
C CYS A 83 22.69 -10.95 -4.63
N ILE A 84 22.37 -11.76 -3.62
CA ILE A 84 22.15 -13.20 -3.78
C ILE A 84 20.65 -13.44 -3.98
N TYR A 85 20.24 -13.61 -5.23
CA TYR A 85 18.83 -13.74 -5.60
C TYR A 85 18.30 -15.16 -5.32
N LYS A 86 19.05 -16.20 -5.70
CA LYS A 86 18.71 -17.60 -5.40
C LYS A 86 19.96 -18.45 -5.30
N ILE A 87 19.88 -19.57 -4.57
CA ILE A 87 21.01 -20.50 -4.35
C ILE A 87 20.90 -21.82 -5.13
N SER A 88 19.75 -22.12 -5.74
CA SER A 88 19.54 -23.33 -6.55
C SER A 88 18.64 -23.07 -7.76
N PRO A 89 19.21 -22.83 -8.96
CA PRO A 89 20.64 -22.61 -9.22
C PRO A 89 21.13 -21.29 -8.60
N LEU A 90 22.42 -21.17 -8.27
CA LEU A 90 22.99 -19.94 -7.72
C LEU A 90 22.89 -18.79 -8.75
N THR A 91 22.25 -17.69 -8.38
CA THR A 91 22.14 -16.47 -9.20
C THR A 91 22.49 -15.27 -8.34
N ILE A 92 23.54 -14.57 -8.75
CA ILE A 92 24.07 -13.39 -8.06
C ILE A 92 24.02 -12.22 -9.04
N TYR A 93 23.46 -11.10 -8.58
CA TYR A 93 23.53 -9.83 -9.29
C TYR A 93 24.58 -8.95 -8.64
N THR A 94 25.46 -8.36 -9.43
CA THR A 94 26.48 -7.41 -8.96
C THR A 94 26.04 -5.98 -9.27
N GLY A 95 26.46 -5.03 -8.44
CA GLY A 95 26.18 -3.63 -8.69
C GLY A 95 26.96 -2.73 -7.74
N ILE A 96 26.66 -1.44 -7.77
CA ILE A 96 27.28 -0.45 -6.90
C ILE A 96 26.42 -0.23 -5.67
N ALA A 97 26.99 -0.29 -4.46
CA ALA A 97 26.20 -0.12 -3.25
C ALA A 97 25.58 1.28 -3.17
N ILE A 98 24.37 1.39 -2.64
CA ILE A 98 23.73 2.67 -2.35
C ILE A 98 24.03 3.03 -0.88
N THR A 99 24.65 4.17 -0.62
CA THR A 99 24.87 4.64 0.77
C THR A 99 23.68 5.41 1.30
N MET A 100 23.09 6.23 0.45
CA MET A 100 21.87 6.96 0.75
C MET A 100 21.03 7.21 -0.50
N MET A 101 19.71 7.16 -0.37
CA MET A 101 18.80 7.44 -1.49
C MET A 101 17.45 8.01 -1.08
N GLY A 102 16.88 8.83 -1.96
CA GLY A 102 15.44 9.05 -2.05
C GLY A 102 14.86 8.24 -3.21
N SER A 103 13.73 7.60 -2.98
CA SER A 103 12.88 7.00 -4.02
C SER A 103 11.67 7.91 -4.27
N SER A 104 11.06 7.84 -5.44
CA SER A 104 9.68 8.25 -5.62
C SER A 104 8.77 7.12 -5.14
N GLY A 105 7.53 7.44 -4.76
CA GLY A 105 6.47 6.43 -4.72
C GLY A 105 6.28 5.74 -6.08
N SER A 106 5.33 4.81 -6.14
CA SER A 106 4.96 4.05 -7.36
C SER A 106 4.90 4.96 -8.59
N ALA A 107 5.35 4.45 -9.73
CA ALA A 107 5.42 5.23 -10.97
C ALA A 107 4.08 5.91 -11.25
N ALA A 108 4.09 7.24 -11.38
CA ALA A 108 2.89 7.97 -11.76
C ALA A 108 2.29 7.34 -13.03
N PRO A 109 0.96 7.21 -13.12
CA PRO A 109 0.30 6.75 -14.33
C PRO A 109 0.79 7.57 -15.54
N PRO A 110 0.85 6.98 -16.75
CA PRO A 110 1.14 7.77 -17.95
C PRO A 110 0.21 8.99 -17.98
N ALA A 111 0.79 10.16 -18.29
CA ALA A 111 0.05 11.41 -18.30
C ALA A 111 -1.25 11.22 -19.11
N PRO A 112 -2.41 11.69 -18.60
CA PRO A 112 -3.66 11.60 -19.33
C PRO A 112 -3.47 12.20 -20.73
N PRO A 113 -4.05 11.61 -21.80
CA PRO A 113 -4.09 12.29 -23.07
C PRO A 113 -4.76 13.65 -22.86
N THR A 114 -4.11 14.72 -23.32
CA THR A 114 -4.59 16.10 -23.24
C THR A 114 -6.06 16.16 -23.62
N ALA A 115 -6.94 16.37 -22.63
CA ALA A 115 -8.38 16.46 -22.87
C ALA A 115 -8.67 17.75 -23.64
N THR A 116 -8.98 17.61 -24.92
CA THR A 116 -9.56 18.66 -25.74
C THR A 116 -10.94 19.02 -25.19
N GLY A 117 -11.20 20.33 -25.07
CA GLY A 117 -12.29 20.93 -24.30
C GLY A 117 -13.66 20.27 -24.36
N GLN A 118 -14.30 20.17 -23.20
CA GLN A 118 -15.74 20.07 -23.08
C GLN A 118 -16.31 21.29 -22.36
N GLN A 119 -17.40 21.80 -22.93
CA GLN A 119 -18.03 23.06 -22.58
C GLN A 119 -18.76 23.03 -21.23
N ILE A 120 -18.64 24.13 -20.50
CA ILE A 120 -19.33 24.38 -19.24
C ILE A 120 -20.80 24.73 -19.54
N LYS A 121 -21.73 23.88 -19.11
CA LYS A 121 -23.17 24.18 -19.17
C LYS A 121 -23.57 24.83 -17.84
N THR A 122 -23.75 26.15 -17.86
CA THR A 122 -24.25 26.93 -16.71
C THR A 122 -25.69 26.53 -16.41
N VAL A 123 -25.95 26.01 -15.20
CA VAL A 123 -27.31 25.81 -14.68
C VAL A 123 -27.59 26.88 -13.63
N ALA A 124 -28.68 27.62 -13.83
CA ALA A 124 -29.13 28.69 -12.95
C ALA A 124 -29.78 28.13 -11.67
N LEU A 125 -29.54 28.82 -10.53
CA LEU A 125 -30.25 28.61 -9.27
C LEU A 125 -31.69 29.14 -9.35
N PRO A 126 -32.67 28.47 -8.72
CA PRO A 126 -33.88 29.12 -8.22
C PRO A 126 -33.73 29.49 -6.74
N SER A 127 -34.22 30.69 -6.43
CA SER A 127 -34.34 31.32 -5.13
C SER A 127 -35.45 30.73 -4.26
N GLY A 128 -35.17 30.62 -2.96
CA GLY A 128 -36.04 31.02 -1.85
C GLY A 128 -37.37 30.29 -1.63
N GLY A 129 -37.45 29.53 -0.53
CA GLY A 129 -38.72 29.06 0.03
C GLY A 129 -38.52 28.25 1.31
N SER A 130 -38.53 28.92 2.47
CA SER A 130 -38.64 28.29 3.78
C SER A 130 -39.99 27.59 3.93
N ALA A 131 -39.98 26.30 4.24
CA ALA A 131 -41.11 25.61 4.86
C ALA A 131 -40.60 24.40 5.67
N VAL A 132 -40.73 24.49 6.99
CA VAL A 132 -40.65 23.35 7.91
C VAL A 132 -42.01 22.63 7.88
N PRO A 133 -42.02 21.28 7.89
CA PRO A 133 -43.00 20.62 8.73
C PRO A 133 -42.39 19.49 9.59
N SER A 134 -42.65 19.62 10.89
CA SER A 134 -43.13 18.60 11.84
C SER A 134 -42.74 17.12 11.63
N SER A 135 -41.99 16.63 12.62
CA SER A 135 -42.18 15.34 13.32
C SER A 135 -43.26 14.41 12.77
N GLY A 136 -42.81 13.35 12.10
CA GLY A 136 -43.54 12.10 11.93
C GLY A 136 -42.76 10.99 12.62
N THR A 137 -43.26 10.54 13.76
CA THR A 137 -42.78 9.36 14.48
C THR A 137 -43.13 8.13 13.65
N GLN A 138 -42.15 7.45 13.05
CA GLN A 138 -42.34 6.07 12.59
C GLN A 138 -41.71 5.11 13.59
N SER A 139 -42.61 4.37 14.24
CA SER A 139 -42.35 3.28 15.17
C SER A 139 -42.08 1.99 14.38
N GLY A 140 -40.98 1.31 14.74
CA GLY A 140 -40.91 -0.15 14.83
C GLY A 140 -40.87 -0.95 13.53
N SER A 141 -39.71 -1.03 12.91
CA SER A 141 -39.29 -2.26 12.21
C SER A 141 -38.12 -2.84 12.99
N SER A 142 -38.30 -4.04 13.54
CA SER A 142 -37.33 -4.78 14.34
C SER A 142 -35.93 -4.69 13.71
N GLY A 143 -35.06 -3.92 14.37
CA GLY A 143 -33.76 -3.56 13.85
C GLY A 143 -32.84 -4.77 13.82
N SER A 144 -32.43 -5.17 12.62
CA SER A 144 -31.04 -5.61 12.46
C SER A 144 -30.18 -4.49 13.02
N THR A 145 -29.61 -4.70 14.19
CA THR A 145 -28.77 -3.68 14.84
C THR A 145 -27.42 -3.71 14.15
N SER A 146 -27.34 -3.44 12.85
CA SER A 146 -26.07 -3.35 12.11
C SER A 146 -25.54 -1.91 12.18
N ILE A 147 -24.23 -1.75 12.01
CA ILE A 147 -23.62 -0.43 11.86
C ILE A 147 -24.27 0.24 10.64
N GLY A 148 -25.03 1.32 10.83
CA GLY A 148 -25.91 1.92 9.81
C GLY A 148 -25.22 2.63 8.64
N ARG A 149 -23.99 2.25 8.30
CA ARG A 149 -23.14 2.81 7.24
C ARG A 149 -22.24 1.70 6.66
N VAL A 150 -21.47 2.04 5.63
CA VAL A 150 -20.40 1.17 5.13
C VAL A 150 -19.21 1.27 6.07
N VAL A 151 -18.63 0.14 6.44
CA VAL A 151 -17.44 0.03 7.30
C VAL A 151 -16.43 -0.94 6.73
N ILE A 152 -15.19 -0.82 7.15
CA ILE A 152 -14.16 -1.84 6.95
C ILE A 152 -14.45 -2.97 7.94
N SER A 153 -14.71 -4.19 7.47
CA SER A 153 -15.03 -5.34 8.32
C SER A 153 -13.82 -6.20 8.61
N GLU A 154 -12.89 -6.35 7.66
CA GLU A 154 -11.75 -7.23 7.77
C GLU A 154 -10.57 -6.75 6.91
N VAL A 155 -9.35 -6.94 7.39
CA VAL A 155 -8.10 -6.57 6.71
C VAL A 155 -7.12 -7.74 6.75
N TYR A 156 -6.71 -8.21 5.58
CA TYR A 156 -5.71 -9.28 5.44
C TYR A 156 -4.41 -8.71 4.91
N TYR A 157 -3.53 -8.32 5.83
CA TYR A 157 -2.23 -7.71 5.51
C TYR A 157 -1.05 -8.66 5.74
N ASN A 158 -1.19 -9.68 6.60
CA ASN A 158 -0.11 -10.62 6.93
C ASN A 158 -0.23 -11.91 6.12
N VAL A 159 -0.07 -11.77 4.80
CA VAL A 159 -0.34 -12.80 3.78
C VAL A 159 0.50 -14.05 3.97
N ASP A 160 -0.16 -15.21 4.06
CA ASP A 160 0.49 -16.53 4.06
C ASP A 160 0.85 -17.07 2.67
N LEU A 161 1.65 -18.14 2.62
CA LEU A 161 2.11 -18.76 1.37
C LEU A 161 0.99 -19.43 0.57
N ASP A 162 -0.09 -19.87 1.24
CA ASP A 162 -1.20 -20.57 0.59
C ASP A 162 -2.13 -19.58 -0.13
N HIS A 163 -2.18 -18.33 0.35
CA HIS A 163 -3.06 -17.29 -0.15
C HIS A 163 -2.33 -16.18 -0.94
N GLY A 164 -1.03 -16.31 -1.18
CA GLY A 164 -0.28 -15.51 -2.15
C GLY A 164 1.03 -14.94 -1.61
N SER A 165 1.40 -13.77 -2.13
CA SER A 165 2.59 -13.04 -1.68
C SER A 165 2.25 -11.58 -1.46
N LYS A 166 2.98 -10.91 -0.58
CA LYS A 166 2.82 -9.48 -0.37
C LYS A 166 3.39 -8.66 -1.55
N PRO A 167 2.74 -7.56 -1.96
CA PRO A 167 1.44 -7.07 -1.49
C PRO A 167 0.23 -7.68 -2.25
N GLN A 168 0.45 -8.52 -3.25
CA GLN A 168 -0.62 -8.97 -4.16
C GLN A 168 -1.73 -9.79 -3.47
N GLY A 169 -1.39 -10.57 -2.45
CA GLY A 169 -2.34 -11.37 -1.67
C GLY A 169 -3.09 -10.57 -0.60
N GLU A 170 -2.80 -9.28 -0.44
CA GLU A 170 -3.48 -8.43 0.52
C GLU A 170 -4.88 -8.06 0.03
N TRP A 171 -5.81 -7.93 0.97
CA TRP A 171 -7.17 -7.46 0.69
C TRP A 171 -7.78 -6.73 1.88
N VAL A 172 -8.74 -5.87 1.59
CA VAL A 172 -9.64 -5.26 2.57
C VAL A 172 -11.07 -5.66 2.26
N GLU A 173 -11.87 -5.83 3.30
CA GLU A 173 -13.30 -6.11 3.16
C GLU A 173 -14.12 -4.94 3.68
N LEU A 174 -15.16 -4.60 2.92
CA LEU A 174 -16.17 -3.61 3.26
C LEU A 174 -17.50 -4.29 3.53
N TYR A 175 -18.20 -3.87 4.59
CA TYR A 175 -19.55 -4.30 4.93
C TYR A 175 -20.51 -3.12 4.87
N ASN A 176 -21.64 -3.28 4.19
CA ASN A 176 -22.72 -2.29 4.22
C ASN A 176 -23.78 -2.67 5.25
N GLY A 177 -23.69 -2.11 6.46
CA GLY A 177 -24.71 -2.31 7.49
C GLY A 177 -25.86 -1.31 7.44
N SER A 178 -25.91 -0.43 6.44
CA SER A 178 -27.06 0.45 6.20
C SER A 178 -28.25 -0.31 5.60
N SER A 179 -29.42 0.32 5.54
CA SER A 179 -30.65 -0.26 4.97
C SER A 179 -30.79 -0.06 3.47
N ALA A 180 -29.83 0.58 2.80
CA ALA A 180 -29.90 0.89 1.37
C ALA A 180 -28.64 0.43 0.62
N THR A 181 -28.80 0.13 -0.67
CA THR A 181 -27.64 -0.14 -1.54
C THR A 181 -26.82 1.13 -1.67
N VAL A 182 -25.51 1.02 -1.42
CA VAL A 182 -24.57 2.15 -1.51
C VAL A 182 -23.78 2.05 -2.81
N ASN A 183 -23.72 3.17 -3.54
CA ASN A 183 -22.82 3.31 -4.67
C ASN A 183 -21.43 3.71 -4.17
N LEU A 184 -20.48 2.80 -4.31
CA LEU A 184 -19.09 2.98 -3.89
C LEU A 184 -18.19 3.48 -5.03
N SER A 185 -18.74 3.80 -6.20
CA SER A 185 -17.96 4.35 -7.32
C SER A 185 -17.18 5.58 -6.89
N GLY A 186 -15.86 5.56 -7.07
CA GLY A 186 -14.98 6.67 -6.70
C GLY A 186 -14.78 6.87 -5.19
N TRP A 187 -15.34 6.01 -4.33
CA TRP A 187 -14.88 5.91 -2.95
C TRP A 187 -13.43 5.47 -2.94
N THR A 188 -12.69 5.86 -1.91
CA THR A 188 -11.26 5.55 -1.82
C THR A 188 -10.93 4.76 -0.57
N ILE A 189 -10.06 3.78 -0.72
CA ILE A 189 -9.33 3.14 0.37
C ILE A 189 -7.98 3.84 0.44
N ARG A 190 -7.68 4.46 1.56
CA ARG A 190 -6.45 5.23 1.77
C ARG A 190 -5.64 4.59 2.86
N ASP A 191 -4.39 4.26 2.58
CA ASP A 191 -3.44 3.90 3.62
C ASP A 191 -2.71 5.15 4.17
N SER A 192 -1.61 4.95 4.90
CA SER A 192 -0.81 6.07 5.41
C SER A 192 -0.12 6.92 4.33
N ALA A 193 0.01 6.43 3.09
CA ALA A 193 0.77 7.03 1.99
C ALA A 193 -0.08 7.41 0.76
N LEU A 194 -0.88 6.49 0.25
CA LEU A 194 -1.60 6.54 -1.03
C LEU A 194 -3.09 6.23 -0.87
N PHE A 195 -3.85 6.38 -1.95
CA PHE A 195 -5.28 6.05 -1.99
C PHE A 195 -5.65 5.39 -3.32
N ASP A 196 -6.54 4.40 -3.24
CA ASP A 196 -7.05 3.68 -4.40
C ASP A 196 -8.54 3.92 -4.54
N ALA A 197 -8.96 4.33 -5.73
CA ALA A 197 -10.37 4.54 -6.02
C ALA A 197 -11.03 3.22 -6.42
N LEU A 198 -12.21 2.98 -5.85
CA LEU A 198 -13.05 1.86 -6.26
C LEU A 198 -13.62 2.11 -7.67
N PRO A 199 -13.63 1.10 -8.54
CA PRO A 199 -14.09 1.23 -9.93
C PRO A 199 -15.53 1.75 -10.04
N GLY A 200 -15.82 2.41 -11.16
CA GLY A 200 -17.18 2.82 -11.48
C GLY A 200 -18.13 1.63 -11.57
N GLY A 201 -19.35 1.80 -11.07
CA GLY A 201 -20.38 0.75 -11.02
C GLY A 201 -20.27 -0.17 -9.81
N THR A 202 -19.38 0.09 -8.86
CA THR A 202 -19.28 -0.69 -7.61
C THR A 202 -20.48 -0.41 -6.72
N MET A 203 -21.41 -1.37 -6.64
CA MET A 203 -22.65 -1.28 -5.85
C MET A 203 -22.62 -2.29 -4.72
N LEU A 204 -22.87 -1.85 -3.48
CA LEU A 204 -22.88 -2.72 -2.30
C LEU A 204 -24.27 -2.74 -1.66
N ALA A 205 -24.96 -3.88 -1.74
CA ALA A 205 -26.30 -4.07 -1.19
C ALA A 205 -26.31 -4.07 0.35
N PRO A 206 -27.47 -3.79 0.99
CA PRO A 206 -27.62 -3.91 2.44
C PRO A 206 -27.24 -5.29 2.95
N GLY A 207 -26.46 -5.34 4.03
CA GLY A 207 -26.01 -6.58 4.66
C GLY A 207 -24.97 -7.36 3.86
N SER A 208 -24.50 -6.84 2.73
CA SER A 208 -23.52 -7.50 1.86
C SER A 208 -22.09 -7.03 2.14
N PHE A 209 -21.15 -7.87 1.69
CA PHE A 209 -19.72 -7.65 1.76
C PHE A 209 -19.12 -7.42 0.38
N LEU A 210 -18.04 -6.64 0.33
CA LEU A 210 -17.20 -6.43 -0.83
C LEU A 210 -15.73 -6.59 -0.43
N VAL A 211 -15.07 -7.58 -1.02
CA VAL A 211 -13.63 -7.79 -0.89
C VAL A 211 -12.93 -7.00 -1.98
N VAL A 212 -11.99 -6.15 -1.58
CA VAL A 212 -11.15 -5.35 -2.47
C VAL A 212 -9.73 -5.88 -2.37
N GLY A 213 -9.22 -6.43 -3.45
CA GLY A 213 -7.87 -7.01 -3.49
C GLY A 213 -6.99 -6.37 -4.54
N ALA A 214 -5.67 -6.52 -4.36
CA ALA A 214 -4.70 -5.91 -5.26
C ALA A 214 -4.76 -6.46 -6.69
N ILE A 215 -4.98 -7.78 -6.83
CA ILE A 215 -5.10 -8.45 -8.13
C ILE A 215 -6.32 -9.37 -8.17
N SER A 216 -6.87 -9.55 -9.37
CA SER A 216 -8.02 -10.43 -9.61
C SER A 216 -7.79 -11.90 -9.21
N ALA A 217 -6.53 -12.36 -9.15
CA ALA A 217 -6.20 -13.73 -8.77
C ALA A 217 -6.45 -14.02 -7.28
N THR A 218 -6.36 -13.02 -6.40
CA THR A 218 -6.57 -13.15 -4.95
C THR A 218 -7.96 -13.72 -4.64
N ARG A 219 -8.96 -13.37 -5.46
CA ARG A 219 -10.31 -13.91 -5.36
C ARG A 219 -10.36 -15.44 -5.35
N ALA A 220 -9.55 -16.08 -6.19
CA ALA A 220 -9.56 -17.54 -6.34
C ALA A 220 -8.97 -18.24 -5.11
N SER A 221 -7.95 -17.65 -4.46
CA SER A 221 -7.35 -18.19 -3.24
C SER A 221 -8.34 -18.27 -2.07
N TRP A 222 -9.40 -17.46 -2.10
CA TRP A 222 -10.39 -17.34 -1.03
C TRP A 222 -11.80 -17.79 -1.43
N GLU A 223 -11.97 -18.32 -2.66
CA GLU A 223 -13.26 -18.74 -3.21
C GLU A 223 -14.36 -17.67 -3.16
N VAL A 224 -13.98 -16.38 -3.22
CA VAL A 224 -14.93 -15.27 -3.13
C VAL A 224 -15.76 -15.20 -4.43
N PRO A 225 -17.10 -15.07 -4.34
CA PRO A 225 -17.96 -14.87 -5.50
C PRO A 225 -17.52 -13.64 -6.31
N SER A 226 -17.56 -13.72 -7.64
CA SER A 226 -17.15 -12.60 -8.51
C SER A 226 -17.94 -11.32 -8.27
N ALA A 227 -19.20 -11.44 -7.85
CA ALA A 227 -20.05 -10.29 -7.50
C ALA A 227 -19.65 -9.58 -6.19
N GLN A 228 -18.84 -10.22 -5.35
CA GLN A 228 -18.36 -9.71 -4.06
C GLN A 228 -16.87 -9.36 -4.08
N PHE A 229 -16.22 -9.37 -5.24
CA PHE A 229 -14.80 -9.08 -5.35
C PHE A 229 -14.54 -7.97 -6.38
N VAL A 230 -13.71 -7.01 -6.00
CA VAL A 230 -13.17 -5.98 -6.87
C VAL A 230 -11.65 -6.04 -6.82
N SER A 231 -11.02 -6.00 -7.98
CA SER A 231 -9.59 -5.71 -8.06
C SER A 231 -9.35 -4.24 -8.37
N ILE A 232 -8.43 -3.63 -7.64
CA ILE A 232 -7.93 -2.28 -7.93
C ILE A 232 -6.70 -2.31 -8.86
N GLU A 233 -6.23 -3.50 -9.25
CA GLU A 233 -5.11 -3.74 -10.16
C GLU A 233 -3.80 -3.04 -9.73
N SER A 234 -3.66 -2.80 -8.42
CA SER A 234 -2.52 -2.20 -7.73
C SER A 234 -2.46 -2.71 -6.29
N PRO A 235 -1.30 -2.65 -5.60
CA PRO A 235 -1.28 -2.80 -4.14
C PRO A 235 -2.30 -1.85 -3.49
N ILE A 236 -2.86 -2.25 -2.34
CA ILE A 236 -3.70 -1.34 -1.55
C ILE A 236 -2.76 -0.31 -0.94
N GLY A 237 -2.88 0.92 -1.42
CA GLY A 237 -1.98 2.04 -1.17
C GLY A 237 -0.56 1.74 -1.65
N ASP A 238 0.42 1.75 -0.73
CA ASP A 238 1.79 1.29 -0.98
C ASP A 238 2.08 -0.13 -0.47
N GLY A 239 1.02 -0.84 -0.04
CA GLY A 239 1.05 -2.18 0.53
C GLY A 239 0.88 -2.13 2.05
N LEU A 240 0.09 -3.05 2.60
CA LEU A 240 -0.32 -3.00 3.99
C LEU A 240 0.78 -3.52 4.92
N SER A 241 1.39 -2.68 5.75
CA SER A 241 2.52 -3.10 6.59
C SER A 241 2.14 -4.11 7.70
N ASN A 242 2.98 -5.14 7.90
CA ASN A 242 2.80 -6.13 8.99
C ASN A 242 3.07 -5.55 10.38
N THR A 243 4.01 -4.60 10.47
CA THR A 243 4.47 -4.05 11.76
C THR A 243 3.61 -2.89 12.22
N GLY A 244 2.89 -2.25 11.30
CA GLY A 244 1.88 -1.25 11.62
C GLY A 244 1.55 -0.36 10.44
N ASP A 245 0.25 -0.15 10.23
CA ASP A 245 -0.30 0.71 9.18
C ASP A 245 -1.67 1.24 9.59
N SER A 246 -2.28 2.02 8.71
CA SER A 246 -3.64 2.52 8.87
C SER A 246 -4.39 2.50 7.56
N LEU A 247 -5.68 2.18 7.59
CA LEU A 247 -6.60 2.34 6.48
C LEU A 247 -7.71 3.32 6.85
N THR A 248 -8.08 4.16 5.90
CA THR A 248 -9.23 5.06 5.96
C THR A 248 -10.08 4.85 4.71
N LEU A 249 -11.34 4.49 4.91
CA LEU A 249 -12.35 4.48 3.87
C LEU A 249 -12.92 5.89 3.72
N ARG A 250 -12.96 6.43 2.51
CA ARG A 250 -13.56 7.74 2.21
C ARG A 250 -14.62 7.62 1.13
N ASN A 251 -15.69 8.40 1.27
CA ASN A 251 -16.71 8.49 0.23
C ASN A 251 -16.21 9.28 -1.00
N ALA A 252 -17.05 9.35 -2.04
CA ALA A 252 -16.73 10.07 -3.28
C ALA A 252 -16.46 11.58 -3.08
N ASP A 253 -16.99 12.19 -2.01
CA ASP A 253 -16.74 13.58 -1.64
C ASP A 253 -15.44 13.76 -0.83
N GLY A 254 -14.72 12.66 -0.56
CA GLY A 254 -13.47 12.63 0.19
C GLY A 254 -13.62 12.64 1.72
N ALA A 255 -14.85 12.58 2.23
CA ALA A 255 -15.12 12.49 3.67
C ALA A 255 -14.78 11.10 4.20
N ALA A 256 -14.08 11.04 5.35
CA ALA A 256 -13.77 9.78 6.01
C ALA A 256 -15.06 9.13 6.54
N VAL A 257 -15.30 7.89 6.11
CA VAL A 257 -16.44 7.07 6.50
C VAL A 257 -16.01 6.09 7.58
N ASP A 258 -14.85 5.45 7.46
CA ASP A 258 -14.38 4.52 8.48
C ASP A 258 -12.86 4.46 8.49
N ALA A 259 -12.26 3.97 9.57
CA ALA A 259 -10.82 3.82 9.66
C ALA A 259 -10.40 2.69 10.60
N VAL A 260 -9.17 2.23 10.42
CA VAL A 260 -8.49 1.30 11.32
C VAL A 260 -7.00 1.56 11.28
N SER A 261 -6.31 1.44 12.41
CA SER A 261 -4.86 1.37 12.42
C SER A 261 -4.39 0.27 13.35
N TRP A 262 -3.24 -0.32 13.04
CA TRP A 262 -2.69 -1.46 13.77
C TRP A 262 -1.19 -1.35 13.98
N GLY A 263 -0.68 -2.22 14.86
CA GLY A 263 0.74 -2.34 15.16
C GLY A 263 1.31 -1.02 15.68
N SER A 264 2.43 -0.59 15.09
CA SER A 264 3.11 0.66 15.46
C SER A 264 2.44 1.94 14.95
N ASN A 265 1.39 1.86 14.14
CA ASN A 265 0.73 3.03 13.56
C ASN A 265 -0.55 3.39 14.36
N SER A 266 -0.52 4.55 15.01
CA SER A 266 -1.63 5.05 15.84
C SER A 266 -2.37 6.24 15.22
N SER A 267 -2.38 6.35 13.88
CA SER A 267 -2.97 7.49 13.16
C SER A 267 -4.50 7.48 13.20
N ALA A 268 -5.13 6.30 13.13
CA ALA A 268 -6.58 6.14 13.23
C ALA A 268 -7.02 5.89 14.68
N PHE A 269 -6.32 5.01 15.39
CA PHE A 269 -6.61 4.67 16.79
C PHE A 269 -5.39 4.87 17.68
N ASN A 270 -5.62 5.40 18.89
CA ASN A 270 -4.61 5.50 19.94
C ASN A 270 -5.20 4.97 21.26
N PRO A 271 -4.85 3.73 21.69
CA PRO A 271 -3.88 2.82 21.06
C PRO A 271 -4.38 2.21 19.73
N ALA A 272 -3.44 1.77 18.90
CA ALA A 272 -3.72 1.03 17.66
C ALA A 272 -4.22 -0.40 17.96
N ALA A 273 -4.89 -1.02 16.99
CA ALA A 273 -5.22 -2.44 17.08
C ALA A 273 -3.95 -3.31 17.12
N ALA A 274 -4.02 -4.46 17.78
CA ALA A 274 -2.88 -5.37 17.84
C ALA A 274 -2.56 -5.93 16.44
N SER A 275 -1.26 -6.13 16.15
CA SER A 275 -0.86 -6.87 14.96
C SER A 275 -1.34 -8.33 15.03
N VAL A 276 -1.59 -8.92 13.87
CA VAL A 276 -2.09 -10.30 13.75
C VAL A 276 -0.99 -11.26 13.28
N PRO A 277 -1.07 -12.55 13.66
CA PRO A 277 -0.11 -13.56 13.18
C PRO A 277 -0.11 -13.73 11.66
N TYR A 278 0.91 -14.42 11.17
CA TYR A 278 1.01 -14.84 9.79
C TYR A 278 -0.22 -15.67 9.36
N GLY A 279 -0.82 -15.35 8.21
CA GLY A 279 -2.04 -16.00 7.71
C GLY A 279 -3.33 -15.59 8.42
N SER A 280 -3.26 -14.71 9.42
CA SER A 280 -4.44 -14.17 10.11
C SER A 280 -4.85 -12.81 9.55
N SER A 281 -6.11 -12.45 9.78
CA SER A 281 -6.66 -11.13 9.45
C SER A 281 -7.00 -10.35 10.72
N LEU A 282 -7.08 -9.03 10.56
CA LEU A 282 -7.63 -8.13 11.58
C LEU A 282 -9.10 -7.87 11.22
N ALA A 283 -10.03 -8.31 12.06
CA ALA A 283 -11.45 -8.28 11.78
C ALA A 283 -12.22 -7.53 12.87
N ARG A 284 -13.33 -6.90 12.52
CA ARG A 284 -14.28 -6.41 13.52
C ARG A 284 -14.84 -7.59 14.33
N SER A 285 -14.91 -7.42 15.64
CA SER A 285 -15.50 -8.38 16.58
C SER A 285 -17.02 -8.48 16.43
N THR A 286 -17.66 -7.38 16.00
CA THR A 286 -19.08 -7.32 15.70
C THR A 286 -19.35 -6.31 14.59
N LEU A 287 -20.39 -6.57 13.80
CA LEU A 287 -20.91 -5.65 12.78
C LEU A 287 -22.10 -4.82 13.28
N THR A 288 -22.38 -4.89 14.58
CA THR A 288 -23.51 -4.19 15.23
C THR A 288 -23.11 -2.92 15.95
N LYS A 289 -21.80 -2.75 16.20
CA LYS A 289 -21.26 -1.66 17.00
C LYS A 289 -19.90 -1.24 16.45
N ASP A 290 -19.71 0.07 16.38
CA ASP A 290 -18.46 0.70 16.00
C ASP A 290 -18.16 1.80 17.01
N THR A 291 -17.12 1.62 17.81
CA THR A 291 -16.67 2.62 18.79
C THR A 291 -15.62 3.56 18.22
N ASN A 292 -15.19 3.34 16.96
CA ASN A 292 -14.03 4.00 16.35
C ASN A 292 -12.78 3.83 17.22
N THR A 293 -12.58 2.63 17.79
CA THR A 293 -11.37 2.32 18.57
C THR A 293 -10.83 0.93 18.24
N ALA A 294 -9.60 0.67 18.67
CA ALA A 294 -8.97 -0.64 18.56
C ALA A 294 -9.77 -1.78 19.22
N ASN A 295 -10.65 -1.47 20.20
CA ASN A 295 -11.47 -2.48 20.88
C ASN A 295 -12.52 -3.14 19.98
N ASP A 296 -12.83 -2.53 18.84
CA ASP A 296 -13.74 -3.12 17.88
C ASP A 296 -13.08 -4.28 17.11
N TRP A 297 -11.76 -4.42 17.17
CA TRP A 297 -10.97 -5.29 16.29
C TRP A 297 -10.33 -6.46 17.02
N ILE A 298 -10.32 -7.62 16.37
CA ILE A 298 -9.75 -8.87 16.87
C ILE A 298 -8.83 -9.50 15.83
N SER A 299 -7.86 -10.28 16.30
CA SER A 299 -7.11 -11.18 15.43
C SER A 299 -7.99 -12.39 15.10
N ARG A 300 -8.19 -12.64 13.81
CA ARG A 300 -8.95 -13.77 13.30
C ARG A 300 -7.99 -14.76 12.64
N GLY A 301 -7.84 -15.93 13.27
CA GLY A 301 -6.90 -16.96 12.84
C GLY A 301 -7.25 -17.63 11.50
N THR A 302 -8.51 -17.55 11.08
CA THR A 302 -8.97 -18.01 9.77
C THR A 302 -9.76 -16.88 9.13
N PRO A 303 -9.17 -16.14 8.17
CA PRO A 303 -9.85 -15.03 7.53
C PRO A 303 -11.17 -15.45 6.86
N THR A 304 -12.15 -14.55 6.85
CA THR A 304 -13.53 -14.85 6.43
C THR A 304 -14.05 -13.92 5.35
N PRO A 305 -13.36 -13.78 4.20
CA PRO A 305 -13.81 -12.89 3.13
C PRO A 305 -15.20 -13.30 2.60
N GLY A 306 -16.07 -12.30 2.45
CA GLY A 306 -17.46 -12.40 2.02
C GLY A 306 -18.49 -12.74 3.12
N LYS A 307 -18.15 -12.73 4.41
CA LYS A 307 -18.99 -13.31 5.49
C LYS A 307 -19.15 -12.48 6.76
#